data_AF-A0A7J2NQD0-F1
#
_entry.id   AF-A0A7J2NQD0-F1
#
_cell.length_a   1.000
_cell.length_b   1.000
_cell.length_c   1.000
_cell.angle_alpha   90.00
_cell.angle_beta   90.00
_cell.angle_gamma   90.00
#
_symmetry.space_group_name_H-M   'P 1'
#
loop_
_entity.id
_entity.type
_entity.pdbx_description
1 polymer ?
#
loop_
_entity_poly.entity_id
_entity_poly.type
_entity_poly.pdbx_seq_one_letter_code
_entity_poly.pdbx_strand_id
1 'polypeptide(L)'
;MKLKPLNVIYCMRIGFGVLAALIAALVVNLKVGAPLMNGITIGLAVYLVSFYVIKWLFMNKVEKPTKILTMGVGAYVLTFIFCWVLFITPFLASPTAAFTITPEQRVVGEAITFDASASFDPDGTIVTYVWNFGDGNTAREEVPTVTHSYTAAGNYTVQLKVVDDHGISHSNTTTITVVSALPS
;
A
#
# COMPACT_ATOMS: atom_id res chain seq x y z
N MET A 1 26.15 -9.98 44.28
CA MET A 1 27.40 -10.27 43.54
C MET A 1 27.63 -9.14 42.55
N LYS A 2 28.60 -8.23 42.78
CA LYS A 2 28.89 -7.12 41.85
C LYS A 2 29.61 -7.70 40.61
N LEU A 3 28.97 -7.66 39.45
CA LEU A 3 29.63 -8.02 38.20
C LEU A 3 30.75 -7.00 37.92
N LYS A 4 31.95 -7.48 37.60
CA LYS A 4 33.08 -6.62 37.27
C LYS A 4 32.77 -5.83 35.99
N PRO A 5 33.21 -4.57 35.87
CA PRO A 5 32.87 -3.67 34.75
C PRO A 5 33.23 -4.22 33.37
N LEU A 6 34.24 -5.10 33.29
CA LEU A 6 34.62 -5.78 32.04
C LEU A 6 33.53 -6.74 31.52
N ASN A 7 32.78 -7.39 32.41
CA ASN A 7 31.67 -8.28 32.04
C ASN A 7 30.44 -7.49 31.53
N VAL A 8 30.27 -6.25 32.00
CA VAL A 8 29.17 -5.37 31.60
C VAL A 8 29.37 -4.88 30.16
N ILE A 9 30.60 -4.47 29.80
CA ILE A 9 30.95 -4.08 28.43
C ILE A 9 30.85 -5.27 27.48
N TYR A 10 31.25 -6.47 27.92
CA TYR A 10 31.15 -7.70 27.14
C TYR A 10 29.68 -8.08 26.88
N CYS A 11 28.80 -7.99 27.88
CA CYS A 11 27.36 -8.19 27.72
C CYS A 11 26.70 -7.12 26.84
N MET A 12 27.15 -5.86 26.90
CA MET A 12 26.66 -4.81 25.98
C MET A 12 27.05 -5.08 24.53
N ARG A 13 28.29 -5.51 24.28
CA ARG A 13 28.74 -5.88 22.93
C ARG A 13 27.98 -7.09 22.37
N ILE A 14 27.67 -8.07 23.20
CA ILE A 14 26.84 -9.22 22.82
C ILE A 14 25.39 -8.75 22.55
N GLY A 15 24.81 -7.91 23.40
CA GLY A 15 23.44 -7.40 23.22
C GLY A 15 23.26 -6.56 21.96
N PHE A 16 24.19 -5.64 21.67
CA PHE A 16 24.19 -4.87 20.43
C PHE A 16 24.50 -5.76 19.20
N GLY A 17 25.36 -6.76 19.34
CA GLY A 17 25.66 -7.72 18.28
C GLY A 17 24.45 -8.60 17.93
N VAL A 18 23.70 -9.06 18.93
CA VAL A 18 22.45 -9.82 18.73
C VAL A 18 21.35 -8.93 18.14
N LEU A 19 21.23 -7.68 18.60
CA LEU A 19 20.30 -6.70 18.02
C LEU A 19 20.62 -6.39 16.55
N ALA A 20 21.90 -6.16 16.23
CA ALA A 20 22.35 -5.93 14.86
C ALA A 20 22.15 -7.17 13.98
N ALA A 21 22.37 -8.39 14.51
CA ALA A 21 22.13 -9.64 13.80
C ALA A 21 20.63 -9.89 13.55
N LEU A 22 19.76 -9.54 14.50
CA LEU A 22 18.30 -9.64 14.33
C LEU A 22 17.77 -8.63 13.30
N ILE A 23 18.28 -7.40 13.31
CA ILE A 23 17.96 -6.38 12.30
C ILE A 23 18.50 -6.78 10.93
N ALA A 24 19.72 -7.32 10.85
CA ALA A 24 20.29 -7.81 9.60
C ALA A 24 19.52 -9.02 9.04
N ALA A 25 19.12 -9.97 9.89
CA ALA A 25 18.27 -11.10 9.51
C ALA A 25 16.87 -10.64 9.04
N LEU A 26 16.32 -9.60 9.66
CA LEU A 26 15.07 -8.94 9.24
C LEU A 26 15.22 -8.27 7.86
N VAL A 27 16.35 -7.60 7.59
CA VAL A 27 16.65 -6.97 6.30
C VAL A 27 16.93 -8.01 5.20
N VAL A 28 17.53 -9.14 5.54
CA VAL A 28 17.72 -10.27 4.60
C VAL A 28 16.37 -10.91 4.26
N ASN A 29 15.45 -11.07 5.22
CA ASN A 29 14.10 -11.55 4.96
C ASN A 29 13.26 -10.61 4.06
N LEU A 30 13.53 -9.30 4.05
CA LEU A 30 12.93 -8.35 3.11
C LEU A 30 13.35 -8.57 1.64
N LYS A 31 14.49 -9.25 1.38
CA LYS A 31 14.93 -9.59 0.01
C LYS A 31 14.35 -10.91 -0.50
N VAL A 32 13.81 -11.76 0.37
CA VAL A 32 13.40 -13.12 0.03
C VAL A 32 11.88 -13.23 0.10
N GLY A 33 11.16 -12.50 -0.75
CA GLY A 33 9.79 -12.78 -1.25
C GLY A 33 8.74 -13.40 -0.31
N ALA A 34 8.87 -13.27 1.01
CA ALA A 34 7.99 -13.90 1.97
C ALA A 34 6.70 -13.06 2.09
N PRO A 35 5.53 -13.71 2.23
CA PRO A 35 4.28 -13.00 2.39
C PRO A 35 4.41 -12.03 3.56
N LEU A 36 4.10 -10.77 3.28
CA LEU A 36 4.15 -9.62 4.18
C LEU A 36 3.98 -10.07 5.64
N MET A 37 5.05 -10.06 6.43
CA MET A 37 4.87 -10.05 7.87
C MET A 37 3.98 -8.84 8.16
N ASN A 38 2.73 -9.12 8.51
CA ASN A 38 1.74 -8.07 8.78
C ASN A 38 2.35 -7.04 9.73
N GLY A 39 2.05 -5.75 9.52
CA GLY A 39 2.60 -4.67 10.34
C GLY A 39 2.42 -4.89 11.84
N ILE A 40 1.41 -5.67 12.22
CA ILE A 40 1.13 -6.18 13.56
C ILE A 40 2.34 -6.93 14.17
N THR A 41 2.95 -7.86 13.44
CA THR A 41 4.08 -8.66 13.95
C THR A 41 5.31 -7.79 14.20
N ILE A 42 5.56 -6.80 13.32
CA ILE A 42 6.67 -5.85 13.45
C ILE A 42 6.44 -4.90 14.63
N GLY A 43 5.22 -4.38 14.78
CA GLY A 43 4.86 -3.51 15.91
C GLY A 43 4.97 -4.18 17.26
N LEU A 44 4.48 -5.41 17.38
CA LEU A 44 4.61 -6.21 18.60
C LEU A 44 6.08 -6.43 18.98
N ALA A 45 6.95 -6.71 18.01
CA ALA A 45 8.38 -6.87 18.26
C ALA A 45 9.03 -5.57 18.78
N VAL A 46 8.76 -4.43 18.13
CA VAL A 46 9.31 -3.11 18.54
C VAL A 46 8.76 -2.69 19.91
N TYR A 47 7.48 -2.94 20.19
CA TYR A 47 6.84 -2.66 21.47
C TYR A 47 7.48 -3.48 22.61
N LEU A 48 7.64 -4.79 22.41
CA LEU A 48 8.25 -5.68 23.41
C LEU A 48 9.69 -5.25 23.68
N VAL A 49 10.49 -4.97 22.64
CA VAL A 49 11.88 -4.52 22.81
C VAL A 49 11.94 -3.21 23.60
N SER A 50 11.11 -2.23 23.25
CA SER A 50 11.06 -0.94 23.95
C SER A 50 10.66 -1.10 25.43
N PHE A 51 9.66 -1.96 25.69
CA PHE A 51 9.23 -2.32 27.04
C PHE A 51 10.36 -2.98 27.86
N TYR A 52 11.09 -3.93 27.27
CA TYR A 52 12.20 -4.61 27.95
C TYR A 52 13.39 -3.69 28.23
N VAL A 53 13.74 -2.80 27.29
CA VAL A 53 14.82 -1.80 27.48
C VAL A 53 14.47 -0.84 28.61
N ILE A 54 13.24 -0.33 28.65
CA ILE A 54 12.78 0.58 29.71
C ILE A 54 12.74 -0.15 31.06
N LYS A 55 12.17 -1.37 31.11
CA LYS A 55 12.15 -2.20 32.33
C LYS A 55 13.56 -2.46 32.86
N TRP A 56 14.52 -2.72 31.98
CA TRP A 56 15.92 -2.93 32.35
C TRP A 56 16.57 -1.66 32.92
N LEU A 57 16.35 -0.50 32.28
CA LEU A 57 16.83 0.81 32.77
C LEU A 57 16.27 1.15 34.17
N PHE A 58 15.02 0.79 34.44
CA PHE A 58 14.40 0.97 35.76
C PHE A 58 14.96 0.02 36.83
N MET A 59 15.18 -1.26 36.49
CA MET A 59 15.64 -2.26 37.46
C MET A 59 17.12 -2.12 37.84
N ASN A 60 17.96 -1.50 37.00
CA ASN A 60 19.42 -1.42 37.22
C ASN A 60 19.95 -0.09 37.77
N LYS A 61 19.09 0.65 38.50
CA LYS A 61 19.39 1.85 39.31
C LYS A 61 19.59 3.16 38.53
N VAL A 62 18.68 4.12 38.80
CA VAL A 62 18.88 5.55 38.51
C VAL A 62 18.78 6.31 39.84
N GLU A 63 19.87 6.89 40.31
CA GLU A 63 19.96 7.58 41.62
C GLU A 63 19.36 9.01 41.62
N LYS A 64 18.79 9.49 40.50
CA LYS A 64 18.12 10.80 40.42
C LYS A 64 16.84 10.73 39.56
N PRO A 65 15.67 10.48 40.17
CA PRO A 65 14.47 10.06 39.43
C PRO A 65 13.83 11.16 38.56
N THR A 66 13.86 12.44 38.94
CA THR A 66 12.87 13.42 38.43
C THR A 66 13.11 13.98 37.02
N LYS A 67 14.35 14.17 36.56
CA LYS A 67 14.63 14.71 35.20
C LYS A 67 14.62 13.64 34.09
N ILE A 68 14.93 12.39 34.44
CA ILE A 68 14.95 11.26 33.51
C ILE A 68 13.53 10.71 33.29
N LEU A 69 12.67 10.81 34.30
CA LEU A 69 11.24 10.47 34.22
C LEU A 69 10.50 11.28 33.14
N THR A 70 10.70 12.60 33.07
CA THR A 70 10.06 13.45 32.06
C THR A 70 10.57 13.23 30.64
N MET A 71 11.88 12.96 30.47
CA MET A 71 12.45 12.67 29.15
C MET A 71 12.08 11.28 28.61
N GLY A 72 12.04 10.26 29.47
CA GLY A 72 11.68 8.90 29.10
C GLY A 72 10.20 8.73 28.77
N VAL A 73 9.32 9.40 29.52
CA VAL A 73 7.87 9.39 29.25
C VAL A 73 7.55 10.18 27.98
N GLY A 74 8.20 11.32 27.75
CA GLY A 74 8.02 12.12 26.52
C GLY A 74 8.42 11.36 25.26
N ALA A 75 9.54 10.64 25.28
CA ALA A 75 9.98 9.80 24.16
C ALA A 75 9.02 8.61 23.93
N TYR A 76 8.51 7.99 25.00
CA TYR A 76 7.52 6.90 24.91
C TYR A 76 6.19 7.38 24.33
N VAL A 77 5.71 8.56 24.73
CA VAL A 77 4.48 9.14 24.19
C VAL A 77 4.67 9.55 22.73
N LEU A 78 5.83 10.09 22.34
CA LEU A 78 6.10 10.43 20.94
C LEU A 78 6.21 9.18 20.05
N THR A 79 6.92 8.14 20.50
CA THR A 79 7.01 6.88 19.75
C THR A 79 5.70 6.12 19.77
N PHE A 80 4.91 6.20 20.84
CA PHE A 80 3.57 5.64 20.89
C PHE A 80 2.63 6.38 19.93
N ILE A 81 2.63 7.72 19.89
CA ILE A 81 1.83 8.50 18.94
C ILE A 81 2.31 8.26 17.50
N PHE A 82 3.62 8.23 17.25
CA PHE A 82 4.18 7.98 15.92
C PHE A 82 3.91 6.55 15.44
N CYS A 83 4.02 5.56 16.34
CA CYS A 83 3.62 4.18 16.10
C CYS A 83 2.09 4.12 15.89
N TRP A 84 1.27 4.71 16.75
CA TRP A 84 -0.19 4.72 16.62
C TRP A 84 -0.66 5.38 15.31
N VAL A 85 -0.02 6.49 14.88
CA VAL A 85 -0.29 7.16 13.60
C VAL A 85 0.15 6.29 12.42
N LEU A 86 1.29 5.62 12.48
CA LEU A 86 1.77 4.71 11.42
C LEU A 86 1.08 3.34 11.41
N PHE A 87 0.30 2.99 12.45
CA PHE A 87 -0.33 1.68 12.60
C PHE A 87 -1.85 1.70 12.37
N ILE A 88 -2.49 2.86 12.28
CA ILE A 88 -3.96 3.00 12.17
C ILE A 88 -4.38 3.65 10.85
N THR A 89 -3.48 4.25 10.08
CA THR A 89 -3.80 4.49 8.68
C THR A 89 -3.86 3.12 8.01
N PRO A 90 -5.04 2.60 7.58
CA PRO A 90 -5.03 1.50 6.63
C PRO A 90 -4.12 1.97 5.49
N PHE A 91 -3.15 1.15 5.13
CA PHE A 91 -2.39 1.39 3.92
C PHE A 91 -3.40 1.20 2.78
N LEU A 92 -4.18 2.24 2.49
CA LEU A 92 -5.19 2.19 1.45
C LEU A 92 -4.43 1.99 0.15
N ALA A 93 -4.54 0.79 -0.42
CA ALA A 93 -3.94 0.54 -1.71
C ALA A 93 -4.73 1.33 -2.76
N SER A 94 -4.06 1.68 -3.85
CA SER A 94 -4.78 2.21 -5.01
C SER A 94 -5.33 1.03 -5.82
N PRO A 95 -6.55 1.14 -6.36
CA PRO A 95 -7.10 0.12 -7.23
C PRO A 95 -6.28 0.09 -8.52
N THR A 96 -6.39 -1.00 -9.29
CA THR A 96 -5.78 -1.14 -10.61
C THR A 96 -6.88 -1.17 -11.66
N ALA A 97 -6.87 -0.19 -12.56
CA ALA A 97 -7.77 -0.13 -13.70
C ALA A 97 -7.24 -0.99 -14.87
N ALA A 98 -8.03 -1.94 -15.33
CA ALA A 98 -7.74 -2.77 -16.50
C ALA A 98 -9.03 -3.04 -17.27
N PHE A 99 -8.95 -3.01 -18.60
CA PHE A 99 -10.09 -3.30 -19.45
C PHE A 99 -9.70 -3.94 -20.77
N THR A 100 -10.67 -4.60 -21.39
CA THR A 100 -10.59 -5.14 -22.74
C THR A 100 -11.68 -4.52 -23.62
N ILE A 101 -11.50 -4.61 -24.93
CA ILE A 101 -12.37 -3.95 -25.92
C ILE A 101 -12.71 -4.98 -27.00
N THR A 102 -14.00 -5.17 -27.25
CA THR A 102 -14.51 -6.14 -28.23
C THR A 102 -15.59 -5.48 -29.08
N PRO A 103 -15.62 -5.69 -30.41
CA PRO A 103 -14.73 -6.51 -31.24
C PRO A 103 -13.33 -5.90 -31.48
N GLU A 104 -12.42 -6.72 -32.03
CA GLU A 104 -11.08 -6.27 -32.46
C GLU A 104 -11.17 -5.28 -33.63
N GLN A 105 -12.01 -5.60 -34.62
CA GLN A 105 -12.35 -4.70 -35.73
C GLN A 105 -13.60 -3.90 -35.38
N ARG A 106 -13.47 -2.58 -35.35
CA ARG A 106 -14.49 -1.66 -34.86
C ARG A 106 -14.95 -0.77 -36.00
N VAL A 107 -16.24 -0.84 -36.34
CA VAL A 107 -16.81 -0.09 -37.46
C VAL A 107 -17.70 1.03 -36.94
N VAL A 108 -17.74 2.14 -37.68
CA VAL A 108 -18.64 3.26 -37.41
C VAL A 108 -20.09 2.76 -37.25
N GLY A 109 -20.77 3.22 -36.21
CA GLY A 109 -22.17 2.89 -35.93
C GLY A 109 -22.39 1.53 -35.26
N GLU A 110 -21.37 0.66 -35.18
CA GLU A 110 -21.48 -0.62 -34.47
C GLU A 110 -21.19 -0.46 -32.98
N ALA A 111 -21.86 -1.28 -32.17
CA ALA A 111 -21.64 -1.31 -30.73
C ALA A 111 -20.30 -1.98 -30.39
N ILE A 112 -19.49 -1.28 -29.61
CA ILE A 112 -18.22 -1.77 -29.06
C ILE A 112 -18.42 -1.94 -27.56
N THR A 113 -18.10 -3.13 -27.06
CA THR A 113 -18.14 -3.46 -25.64
C THR A 113 -16.78 -3.18 -25.00
N PHE A 114 -16.82 -2.45 -23.88
CA PHE A 114 -15.69 -2.20 -23.01
C PHE A 114 -15.93 -2.96 -21.70
N ASP A 115 -15.01 -3.84 -21.35
CA ASP A 115 -15.13 -4.69 -20.16
C ASP A 115 -13.97 -4.45 -19.20
N ALA A 116 -14.27 -3.86 -18.05
CA ALA A 116 -13.34 -3.56 -16.96
C ALA A 116 -13.29 -4.63 -15.86
N SER A 117 -13.83 -5.83 -16.10
CA SER A 117 -13.91 -6.92 -15.12
C SER A 117 -12.55 -7.40 -14.59
N ALA A 118 -11.47 -7.14 -15.31
CA ALA A 118 -10.10 -7.40 -14.88
C ALA A 118 -9.52 -6.34 -13.91
N SER A 119 -10.25 -5.25 -13.65
CA SER A 119 -9.86 -4.27 -12.64
C SER A 119 -10.00 -4.86 -11.24
N PHE A 120 -9.10 -4.51 -10.33
CA PHE A 120 -9.11 -5.05 -8.97
C PHE A 120 -8.59 -4.04 -7.96
N ASP A 121 -8.96 -4.21 -6.70
CA ASP A 121 -8.47 -3.43 -5.57
C ASP A 121 -7.87 -4.40 -4.52
N PRO A 122 -6.59 -4.25 -4.11
CA PRO A 122 -5.95 -5.20 -3.20
C PRO A 122 -6.56 -5.31 -1.80
N ASP A 123 -7.15 -4.22 -1.29
CA ASP A 123 -7.65 -4.12 0.09
C ASP A 123 -9.09 -3.57 0.19
N GLY A 124 -9.79 -3.45 -0.93
CA GLY A 124 -11.16 -2.94 -1.00
C GLY A 124 -11.94 -3.48 -2.18
N THR A 125 -12.94 -2.72 -2.62
CA THR A 125 -13.78 -3.07 -3.77
C THR A 125 -13.99 -1.88 -4.68
N ILE A 126 -14.00 -2.11 -5.99
CA ILE A 126 -14.32 -1.07 -6.97
C ILE A 126 -15.83 -0.82 -6.98
N VAL A 127 -16.24 0.43 -6.78
CA VAL A 127 -17.65 0.85 -6.68
C VAL A 127 -18.10 1.71 -7.86
N THR A 128 -17.18 2.19 -8.70
CA THR A 128 -17.54 3.03 -9.86
C THR A 128 -16.54 2.86 -11.00
N TYR A 129 -17.08 2.80 -12.21
CA TYR A 129 -16.35 2.83 -13.48
C TYR A 129 -16.74 4.08 -14.26
N VAL A 130 -15.78 4.98 -14.51
CA VAL A 130 -15.99 6.19 -15.32
C VAL A 130 -15.24 6.04 -16.63
N TRP A 131 -15.96 6.17 -17.73
CA TRP A 131 -15.45 6.02 -19.09
C TRP A 131 -15.42 7.37 -19.79
N ASN A 132 -14.33 7.65 -20.49
CA ASN A 132 -14.25 8.67 -21.52
C ASN A 132 -13.87 7.98 -22.83
N PHE A 133 -14.72 8.06 -23.84
CA PHE A 133 -14.53 7.36 -25.11
C PHE A 133 -13.62 8.13 -26.07
N GLY A 134 -13.22 9.36 -25.75
CA GLY A 134 -12.31 10.16 -26.57
C GLY A 134 -12.98 10.86 -27.76
N ASP A 135 -14.30 10.73 -27.91
CA ASP A 135 -15.13 11.42 -28.91
C ASP A 135 -15.98 12.56 -28.31
N GLY A 136 -15.77 12.86 -27.02
CA GLY A 136 -16.56 13.81 -26.24
C GLY A 136 -17.66 13.18 -25.41
N ASN A 137 -17.96 11.89 -25.60
CA ASN A 137 -18.92 11.15 -24.78
C ASN A 137 -18.25 10.48 -23.58
N THR A 138 -19.01 10.38 -22.49
CA THR A 138 -18.58 9.74 -21.24
C THR A 138 -19.69 8.87 -20.66
N ALA A 139 -19.34 7.84 -19.90
CA ALA A 139 -20.29 7.04 -19.13
C ALA A 139 -19.82 6.89 -17.67
N ARG A 140 -20.77 6.67 -16.75
CA ARG A 140 -20.50 6.37 -15.34
C ARG A 140 -21.37 5.20 -14.93
N GLU A 141 -20.74 4.08 -14.63
CA GLU A 141 -21.41 2.81 -14.34
C GLU A 141 -21.01 2.28 -12.96
N GLU A 142 -21.90 1.51 -12.35
CA GLU A 142 -21.63 0.71 -11.14
C GLU A 142 -21.24 -0.74 -11.50
N VAL A 143 -21.37 -1.11 -12.77
CA VAL A 143 -20.99 -2.42 -13.33
C VAL A 143 -19.77 -2.27 -14.26
N PRO A 144 -18.93 -3.31 -14.42
CA PRO A 144 -17.67 -3.20 -15.15
C PRO A 144 -17.82 -3.12 -16.68
N THR A 145 -19.00 -3.37 -17.22
CA THR A 145 -19.22 -3.48 -18.68
C THR A 145 -20.09 -2.36 -19.20
N VAL A 146 -19.67 -1.72 -20.29
CA VAL A 146 -20.44 -0.68 -21.00
C VAL A 146 -20.31 -0.86 -22.51
N THR A 147 -21.30 -0.40 -23.27
CA THR A 147 -21.24 -0.35 -24.73
C THR A 147 -21.24 1.09 -25.24
N HIS A 148 -20.49 1.34 -26.32
CA HIS A 148 -20.45 2.63 -27.00
C HIS A 148 -20.28 2.44 -28.51
N SER A 149 -20.80 3.36 -29.32
CA SER A 149 -20.61 3.38 -30.77
C SER A 149 -20.10 4.73 -31.22
N TYR A 150 -19.20 4.74 -32.21
CA TYR A 150 -18.62 5.96 -32.75
C TYR A 150 -19.31 6.34 -34.05
N THR A 151 -19.55 7.64 -34.24
CA THR A 151 -20.25 8.18 -35.43
C THR A 151 -19.31 8.49 -36.60
N ALA A 152 -17.99 8.48 -36.37
CA ALA A 152 -16.98 8.76 -37.37
C ALA A 152 -15.79 7.80 -37.25
N ALA A 153 -15.10 7.57 -38.37
CA ALA A 153 -13.86 6.81 -38.38
C ALA A 153 -12.72 7.68 -37.81
N GLY A 154 -11.80 7.07 -37.07
CA GLY A 154 -10.72 7.80 -36.42
C GLY A 154 -10.01 7.00 -35.35
N ASN A 155 -9.00 7.65 -34.75
CA ASN A 155 -8.33 7.13 -33.57
C ASN A 155 -8.89 7.81 -32.32
N TYR A 156 -9.32 7.01 -31.36
CA TYR A 156 -9.94 7.47 -30.12
C TYR A 156 -9.12 6.99 -28.94
N THR A 157 -8.79 7.92 -28.04
CA THR A 157 -8.11 7.62 -26.79
C THR A 157 -9.15 7.36 -25.70
N VAL A 158 -9.39 6.08 -25.41
CA VAL A 158 -10.36 5.65 -24.42
C VAL A 158 -9.70 5.61 -23.05
N GLN A 159 -10.30 6.25 -22.06
CA GLN A 159 -9.86 6.24 -20.68
C GLN A 159 -10.91 5.59 -19.79
N LEU A 160 -10.47 4.63 -18.98
CA LEU A 160 -11.19 4.10 -17.84
C LEU A 160 -10.61 4.71 -16.56
N LYS A 161 -11.47 5.23 -15.68
CA LYS A 161 -11.15 5.56 -14.30
C LYS A 161 -12.01 4.69 -13.37
N VAL A 162 -11.36 3.88 -12.54
CA VAL A 162 -12.03 3.12 -11.48
C VAL A 162 -11.90 3.85 -10.15
N VAL A 163 -12.93 3.77 -9.32
CA VAL A 163 -12.95 4.33 -7.95
C VAL A 163 -13.36 3.24 -6.98
N ASP A 164 -12.62 3.09 -5.89
CA ASP A 164 -12.91 2.12 -4.83
C ASP A 164 -13.85 2.66 -3.74
N ASP A 165 -14.19 1.80 -2.79
CA ASP A 165 -15.04 2.07 -1.63
C ASP A 165 -14.43 3.04 -0.62
N HIS A 166 -13.14 3.35 -0.76
CA HIS A 166 -12.42 4.36 0.01
C HIS A 166 -12.28 5.70 -0.74
N GLY A 167 -12.80 5.78 -1.96
CA GLY A 167 -12.73 6.96 -2.81
C GLY A 167 -11.39 7.17 -3.50
N ILE A 168 -10.46 6.21 -3.44
CA ILE A 168 -9.20 6.25 -4.20
C ILE A 168 -9.51 5.79 -5.62
N SER A 169 -8.70 6.29 -6.56
CA SER A 169 -8.96 6.04 -7.97
C SER A 169 -7.69 5.81 -8.76
N HIS A 170 -7.81 5.01 -9.81
CA HIS A 170 -6.77 4.77 -10.79
C HIS A 170 -7.34 4.87 -12.20
N SER A 171 -6.52 5.29 -13.16
CA SER A 171 -6.92 5.42 -14.56
C SER A 171 -6.03 4.62 -15.48
N ASN A 172 -6.61 4.02 -16.50
CA ASN A 172 -5.92 3.34 -17.58
C ASN A 172 -6.45 3.85 -18.91
N THR A 173 -5.58 3.97 -19.91
CA THR A 173 -5.90 4.58 -21.21
C THR A 173 -5.43 3.67 -22.33
N THR A 174 -6.24 3.51 -23.38
CA THR A 174 -5.90 2.74 -24.57
C THR A 174 -6.43 3.44 -25.81
N THR A 175 -5.60 3.52 -26.85
CA THR A 175 -6.02 4.07 -28.15
C THR A 175 -6.63 2.97 -29.00
N ILE A 176 -7.80 3.24 -29.55
CA ILE A 176 -8.48 2.38 -30.53
C ILE A 176 -8.59 3.07 -31.88
N THR A 177 -8.65 2.28 -32.94
CA THR A 177 -8.99 2.74 -34.28
C THR A 177 -10.39 2.24 -34.63
N VAL A 178 -11.22 3.13 -35.17
CA VAL A 178 -12.53 2.85 -35.73
C VAL A 178 -12.49 3.12 -37.22
N VAL A 179 -12.94 2.17 -38.03
CA VAL A 179 -12.93 2.25 -39.49
C VAL A 179 -14.34 2.49 -40.04
N SER A 180 -14.45 3.07 -41.24
CA SER A 180 -15.75 3.31 -41.88
C SER A 180 -16.44 2.04 -42.38
N ALA A 181 -15.66 1.02 -42.73
CA ALA A 181 -16.14 -0.30 -43.16
C ALA A 181 -15.03 -1.35 -42.98
N LEU A 182 -15.40 -2.62 -42.88
CA LEU A 182 -14.45 -3.73 -42.89
C LEU A 182 -13.81 -3.88 -44.29
N PRO A 183 -12.53 -4.32 -44.37
CA PRO A 183 -11.93 -4.67 -45.65
C PRO A 183 -12.70 -5.84 -46.29
N SER A 184 -13.02 -5.69 -47.58
CA SER A 184 -13.68 -6.68 -48.43
C SER A 184 -12.78 -7.85 -48.79
#